data_AF-A0A923Y6T6-F1
#
_entry.id   AF-A0A923Y6T6-F1
#
_cell.length_a   1.000
_cell.length_b   1.000
_cell.length_c   1.000
_cell.angle_alpha   90.00
_cell.angle_beta   90.00
_cell.angle_gamma   90.00
#
_symmetry.space_group_name_H-M   'P 1'
#
loop_
_entity.id
_entity.type
_entity.pdbx_description
1 polymer ?
#
loop_
_entity_poly.entity_id
_entity_poly.type
_entity_poly.pdbx_seq_one_letter_code
_entity_poly.pdbx_strand_id
1 'polypeptide(L)'
;MAVSVFDLFKIGIGPSSSHTVGPMRASRLFALRLEHEGKIAATARVCSQMYGSLGATGKGHGTDKAVLLGLCGHEPDTVDVDHIGAQLKRIRDEKKLRLLGAHGIGFTEKTDLIFYRRETLPFHANGMRFTASDVNGVELLTRTYYSVGGGFVVSDEIAHDGRKQKVIAPDTTVLAHPFHSGADLLTLTKQHSCSIAELMRRNERHWKSDAEIDAGLLQIWAMSRFMLNRDR
;
A
#
# COMPACT_ATOMS: atom_id res chain seq x y z
N MET A 1 -19.74 5.69 9.57
CA MET A 1 -18.55 5.26 8.83
C MET A 1 -18.67 3.77 8.64
N ALA A 2 -18.70 3.33 7.39
CA ALA A 2 -18.91 1.94 7.03
C ALA A 2 -17.55 1.27 6.76
N VAL A 3 -17.26 0.15 7.41
CA VAL A 3 -16.00 -0.61 7.24
C VAL A 3 -16.35 -1.98 6.69
N SER A 4 -15.75 -2.38 5.58
CA SER A 4 -15.94 -3.71 5.00
C SER A 4 -15.02 -4.75 5.67
N VAL A 5 -15.43 -6.02 5.69
CA VAL A 5 -14.57 -7.16 6.06
C VAL A 5 -13.31 -7.21 5.19
N PHE A 6 -13.40 -6.78 3.93
CA PHE A 6 -12.27 -6.70 3.00
C PHE A 6 -11.34 -5.52 3.29
N ASP A 7 -11.78 -4.54 4.08
CA ASP A 7 -10.90 -3.51 4.61
C ASP A 7 -10.05 -4.02 5.78
N LEU A 8 -10.61 -4.94 6.56
CA LEU A 8 -9.96 -5.55 7.72
C LEU A 8 -8.99 -6.66 7.30
N PHE A 9 -9.41 -7.52 6.37
CA PHE A 9 -8.65 -8.68 5.92
C PHE A 9 -8.18 -8.47 4.47
N LYS A 10 -6.93 -8.02 4.33
CA LYS A 10 -6.28 -7.82 3.04
C LYS A 10 -5.18 -8.85 2.83
N ILE A 11 -5.23 -9.54 1.69
CA ILE A 11 -4.10 -10.33 1.22
C ILE A 11 -2.99 -9.36 0.81
N GLY A 12 -1.78 -9.64 1.25
CA GLY A 12 -0.60 -8.86 0.90
C GLY A 12 0.66 -9.55 1.36
N ILE A 13 1.79 -8.90 1.13
CA ILE A 13 3.09 -9.37 1.58
C ILE A 13 3.44 -8.87 2.99
N GLY A 14 3.91 -9.79 3.83
CA GLY A 14 4.49 -9.49 5.14
C GLY A 14 5.91 -8.91 5.03
N PRO A 15 6.50 -8.45 6.16
CA PRO A 15 6.01 -8.62 7.53
C PRO A 15 5.07 -7.51 8.05
N SER A 16 4.88 -6.39 7.34
CA SER A 16 4.15 -5.24 7.89
C SER A 16 3.32 -4.48 6.86
N SER A 17 2.03 -4.28 7.13
CA SER A 17 1.17 -3.48 6.23
C SER A 17 1.59 -2.02 6.13
N SER A 18 2.11 -1.42 7.21
CA SER A 18 2.55 -0.01 7.20
C SER A 18 3.95 0.18 6.64
N HIS A 19 4.84 -0.82 6.78
CA HIS A 19 6.24 -0.73 6.39
C HIS A 19 6.61 -1.57 5.15
N THR A 20 5.69 -2.39 4.63
CA THR A 20 5.86 -3.19 3.41
C THR A 20 4.80 -2.81 2.38
N VAL A 21 3.51 -3.01 2.67
CA VAL A 21 2.41 -2.76 1.72
C VAL A 21 2.30 -1.28 1.36
N GLY A 22 2.33 -0.38 2.36
CA GLY A 22 2.31 1.07 2.14
C GLY A 22 3.44 1.57 1.23
N PRO A 23 4.72 1.31 1.55
CA PRO A 23 5.85 1.74 0.71
C PRO A 23 5.85 1.16 -0.70
N MET A 24 5.42 -0.09 -0.88
CA MET A 24 5.28 -0.70 -2.20
C MET A 24 4.20 0.01 -3.03
N ARG A 25 3.04 0.32 -2.44
CA ARG A 25 2.00 1.10 -3.11
C ARG A 25 2.46 2.52 -3.43
N ALA A 26 3.12 3.19 -2.49
CA ALA A 26 3.58 4.57 -2.69
C ALA A 26 4.59 4.69 -3.83
N SER A 27 5.57 3.78 -3.87
CA SER A 27 6.58 3.74 -4.94
C SER A 27 5.97 3.40 -6.30
N ARG A 28 4.99 2.48 -6.35
CA ARG A 28 4.25 2.20 -7.59
C ARG A 28 3.43 3.40 -8.07
N LEU A 29 2.71 4.07 -7.17
CA LEU A 29 1.95 5.28 -7.48
C LEU A 29 2.85 6.38 -8.06
N PHE A 30 4.06 6.53 -7.51
CA PHE A 30 5.05 7.45 -8.06
C PHE A 30 5.49 7.08 -9.48
N ALA A 31 5.80 5.81 -9.72
CA ALA A 31 6.20 5.33 -11.05
C ALA A 31 5.08 5.50 -12.10
N LEU A 32 3.83 5.17 -11.75
CA LEU A 32 2.66 5.42 -12.60
C LEU A 32 2.46 6.92 -12.87
N ARG A 33 2.73 7.78 -11.89
CA ARG A 33 2.63 9.22 -12.07
C ARG A 33 3.65 9.75 -13.06
N LEU A 34 4.89 9.23 -13.04
CA LEU A 34 5.90 9.57 -14.04
C LEU A 34 5.47 9.20 -15.45
N GLU A 35 4.86 8.02 -15.62
CA GLU A 35 4.31 7.59 -16.91
C GLU A 35 3.16 8.50 -17.36
N HIS A 36 2.20 8.76 -16.48
CA HIS A 36 1.05 9.62 -16.77
C HIS A 36 1.45 11.06 -17.12
N GLU A 37 2.50 11.61 -16.49
CA GLU A 37 3.02 12.94 -16.83
C GLU A 37 4.00 12.95 -18.02
N GLY A 38 4.19 11.82 -18.70
CA GLY A 38 5.08 11.72 -19.87
C GLY A 38 6.56 11.87 -19.52
N LYS A 39 6.94 11.70 -18.24
CA LYS A 39 8.31 11.92 -17.74
C LYS A 39 9.15 10.65 -17.67
N ILE A 40 8.54 9.48 -17.88
CA ILE A 40 9.23 8.19 -17.74
C ILE A 40 10.44 8.09 -18.67
N ALA A 41 10.30 8.50 -19.93
CA ALA A 41 11.37 8.42 -20.94
C ALA A 41 12.58 9.31 -20.61
N ALA A 42 12.35 10.47 -19.97
CA ALA A 42 13.41 11.39 -19.56
C ALA A 42 14.06 11.00 -18.23
N THR A 43 13.45 10.11 -17.46
CA THR A 43 13.94 9.73 -16.13
C THR A 43 15.17 8.84 -16.25
N ALA A 44 16.27 9.24 -15.63
CA ALA A 44 17.52 8.47 -15.58
C ALA A 44 17.80 7.88 -14.19
N ARG A 45 17.24 8.48 -13.12
CA ARG A 45 17.44 8.07 -11.73
C ARG A 45 16.20 8.38 -10.90
N VAL A 46 15.94 7.55 -9.89
CA VAL A 46 14.92 7.79 -8.86
C VAL A 46 15.55 7.67 -7.48
N CYS A 47 15.46 8.73 -6.68
CA CYS A 47 15.83 8.74 -5.28
C CYS A 47 14.59 8.52 -4.41
N SER A 48 14.66 7.57 -3.48
CA SER A 48 13.61 7.17 -2.56
C SER A 48 14.07 7.42 -1.12
N GLN A 49 13.41 8.34 -0.43
CA GLN A 49 13.78 8.80 0.91
C GLN A 49 12.70 8.41 1.92
N MET A 50 13.08 7.67 2.95
CA MET A 50 12.20 7.15 3.99
C MET A 50 12.43 7.92 5.30
N TYR A 51 11.37 8.45 5.90
CA TYR A 51 11.43 9.33 7.06
C TYR A 51 10.77 8.72 8.31
N GLY A 52 11.09 9.28 9.48
CA GLY A 52 10.46 8.96 10.76
C GLY A 52 10.56 7.47 11.13
N SER A 53 9.42 6.88 11.52
CA SER A 53 9.35 5.45 11.91
C SER A 53 9.77 4.53 10.77
N LEU A 54 9.44 4.90 9.53
CA LEU A 54 9.84 4.16 8.33
C LEU A 54 11.35 4.26 8.10
N GLY A 55 11.94 5.44 8.31
CA GLY A 55 13.39 5.64 8.29
C GLY A 55 14.11 4.83 9.37
N ALA A 56 13.55 4.75 10.57
CA ALA A 56 14.14 4.06 11.71
C ALA A 56 14.08 2.53 11.60
N THR A 57 12.93 1.98 11.24
CA THR A 57 12.65 0.53 11.35
C THR A 57 12.40 -0.16 10.01
N GLY A 58 12.30 0.59 8.90
CA GLY A 58 11.85 0.07 7.61
C GLY A 58 12.70 -1.06 7.05
N LYS A 59 14.03 -1.03 7.24
CA LYS A 59 14.91 -2.14 6.81
C LYS A 59 14.54 -3.48 7.47
N GLY A 60 14.22 -3.47 8.77
CA GLY A 60 13.80 -4.69 9.48
C GLY A 60 12.44 -5.22 9.03
N HIS A 61 11.63 -4.35 8.41
CA HIS A 61 10.29 -4.68 7.92
C HIS A 61 10.22 -4.85 6.39
N GLY A 62 11.36 -4.89 5.69
CA GLY A 62 11.41 -5.08 4.23
C GLY A 62 10.93 -3.87 3.42
N THR A 63 10.94 -2.65 3.98
CA THR A 63 10.61 -1.42 3.24
C THR A 63 11.51 -1.22 2.03
N ASP A 64 12.78 -1.59 2.14
CA ASP A 64 13.74 -1.55 1.04
C ASP A 64 13.24 -2.38 -0.15
N LYS A 65 12.94 -3.65 0.08
CA LYS A 65 12.42 -4.57 -0.93
C LYS A 65 11.10 -4.08 -1.51
N ALA A 66 10.20 -3.62 -0.64
CA ALA A 66 8.88 -3.10 -1.02
C ALA A 66 8.99 -1.92 -2.00
N VAL A 67 9.87 -0.96 -1.72
CA VAL A 67 10.09 0.20 -2.60
C VAL A 67 10.61 -0.23 -3.98
N LEU A 68 11.58 -1.15 -4.02
CA LEU A 68 12.13 -1.64 -5.28
C LEU A 68 11.08 -2.36 -6.13
N LEU A 69 10.27 -3.22 -5.50
CA LEU A 69 9.21 -3.95 -6.18
C LEU A 69 8.12 -3.01 -6.70
N GLY A 70 7.70 -2.03 -5.89
CA GLY A 70 6.69 -1.06 -6.28
C GLY A 70 7.16 -0.15 -7.42
N LEU A 71 8.41 0.33 -7.42
CA LEU A 71 9.00 1.06 -8.56
C LEU A 71 9.01 0.20 -9.85
N CYS A 72 9.18 -1.12 -9.72
CA CYS A 72 9.09 -2.05 -10.84
C CYS A 72 7.65 -2.32 -11.32
N GLY A 73 6.63 -1.74 -10.66
CA GLY A 73 5.22 -1.86 -11.05
C GLY A 73 4.44 -2.96 -10.34
N HIS A 74 5.06 -3.71 -9.43
CA HIS A 74 4.40 -4.79 -8.70
C HIS A 74 3.39 -4.27 -7.66
N GLU A 75 2.32 -5.03 -7.43
CA GLU A 75 1.35 -4.75 -6.37
C GLU A 75 1.46 -5.78 -5.22
N PRO A 76 1.26 -5.36 -3.95
CA PRO A 76 1.45 -6.23 -2.80
C PRO A 76 0.59 -7.50 -2.78
N ASP A 77 -0.56 -7.46 -3.43
CA ASP A 77 -1.57 -8.52 -3.49
C ASP A 77 -1.41 -9.47 -4.66
N THR A 78 -0.62 -9.10 -5.68
CA THR A 78 -0.41 -9.89 -6.91
C THR A 78 1.06 -10.23 -7.19
N VAL A 79 1.99 -9.71 -6.38
CA VAL A 79 3.43 -9.98 -6.58
C VAL A 79 3.75 -11.46 -6.45
N ASP A 80 4.47 -11.99 -7.43
CA ASP A 80 5.00 -13.34 -7.40
C ASP A 80 6.18 -13.42 -6.42
N VAL A 81 5.91 -14.01 -5.25
CA VAL A 81 6.85 -14.09 -4.13
C VAL A 81 8.09 -14.93 -4.43
N ASP A 82 7.99 -15.90 -5.34
CA ASP A 82 9.10 -16.80 -5.66
C ASP A 82 10.13 -16.10 -6.55
N HIS A 83 9.68 -15.15 -7.37
CA HIS A 83 10.54 -14.37 -8.26
C HIS A 83 11.15 -13.11 -7.63
N ILE A 84 10.66 -12.66 -6.46
CA ILE A 84 11.18 -11.48 -5.75
C ILE A 84 12.70 -11.59 -5.53
N GLY A 85 13.18 -12.75 -5.10
CA GLY A 85 14.60 -12.94 -4.78
C GLY A 85 15.52 -12.70 -5.99
N ALA A 86 15.17 -13.31 -7.13
CA ALA A 86 15.93 -13.16 -8.37
C ALA A 86 15.91 -11.72 -8.90
N GLN A 87 14.75 -11.06 -8.84
CA GLN A 87 14.60 -9.69 -9.30
C GLN A 87 15.41 -8.70 -8.44
N LEU A 88 15.34 -8.82 -7.10
CA LEU A 88 16.13 -7.97 -6.20
C LEU A 88 17.63 -8.17 -6.40
N LYS A 89 18.07 -9.43 -6.59
CA LYS A 89 19.46 -9.74 -6.90
C LYS A 89 19.91 -9.06 -8.20
N ARG A 90 19.10 -9.14 -9.26
CA ARG A 90 19.39 -8.49 -10.54
C ARG A 90 19.54 -6.97 -10.39
N ILE A 91 18.63 -6.32 -9.67
CA ILE A 91 18.70 -4.85 -9.45
C ILE A 91 20.01 -4.46 -8.76
N ARG A 92 20.42 -5.24 -7.75
CA ARG A 92 21.65 -4.99 -6.97
C ARG A 92 22.91 -5.22 -7.76
N ASP A 93 22.96 -6.31 -8.52
CA ASP A 93 24.14 -6.69 -9.32
C ASP A 93 24.34 -5.75 -10.51
N GLU A 94 23.26 -5.44 -11.23
CA GLU A 94 23.30 -4.59 -12.42
C GLU A 94 23.34 -3.09 -12.10
N LYS A 95 22.99 -2.71 -10.86
CA LYS A 95 22.75 -1.31 -10.44
C LYS A 95 21.75 -0.60 -11.37
N LYS A 96 20.74 -1.34 -11.81
CA LYS A 96 19.70 -0.89 -12.73
C LYS A 96 18.33 -1.33 -12.24
N LEU A 97 17.36 -0.44 -12.35
CA LEU A 97 15.96 -0.73 -12.04
C LEU A 97 15.12 -0.49 -13.29
N ARG A 98 14.09 -1.32 -13.53
CA ARG A 98 13.15 -1.12 -14.63
C ARG A 98 11.86 -0.52 -14.08
N LEU A 99 11.66 0.78 -14.27
CA LEU A 99 10.42 1.46 -13.87
C LEU A 99 9.24 0.83 -14.60
N LEU A 100 8.23 0.42 -13.83
CA LEU A 100 7.05 -0.31 -14.32
C LEU A 100 7.41 -1.54 -15.19
N GLY A 101 8.58 -2.13 -14.97
CA GLY A 101 9.09 -3.23 -15.78
C GLY A 101 9.56 -2.84 -17.18
N ALA A 102 9.29 -1.62 -17.64
CA ALA A 102 9.55 -1.17 -19.01
C ALA A 102 10.86 -0.38 -19.13
N HIS A 103 10.98 0.74 -18.41
CA HIS A 103 12.03 1.75 -18.63
C HIS A 103 13.23 1.57 -17.69
N GLY A 104 14.42 1.37 -18.24
CA GLY A 104 15.64 1.14 -17.45
C GLY A 104 16.24 2.45 -16.92
N ILE A 105 16.46 2.51 -15.60
CA ILE A 105 17.13 3.62 -14.91
C ILE A 105 18.35 3.11 -14.16
N GLY A 106 19.33 3.99 -13.93
CA GLY A 106 20.39 3.74 -12.97
C GLY A 106 19.82 3.70 -11.55
N PHE A 107 20.19 2.69 -10.77
CA PHE A 107 19.72 2.56 -9.39
C PHE A 107 20.75 1.87 -8.51
N THR A 108 21.31 2.61 -7.55
CA THR A 108 22.21 2.10 -6.51
C THR A 108 21.55 2.28 -5.15
N GLU A 109 21.11 1.19 -4.53
CA GLU A 109 20.39 1.21 -3.23
C GLU A 109 21.07 2.09 -2.17
N LYS A 110 22.40 2.06 -2.09
CA LYS A 110 23.17 2.83 -1.09
C LYS A 110 22.95 4.35 -1.20
N THR A 111 22.77 4.86 -2.42
CA THR A 111 22.65 6.30 -2.70
C THR A 111 21.24 6.72 -3.07
N ASP A 112 20.42 5.78 -3.51
CA ASP A 112 19.10 6.03 -4.11
C ASP A 112 17.96 5.56 -3.22
N LEU A 113 18.27 4.83 -2.13
CA LEU A 113 17.30 4.43 -1.12
C LEU A 113 17.81 4.82 0.28
N ILE A 114 17.40 6.01 0.71
CA ILE A 114 17.93 6.69 1.90
C ILE A 114 16.94 6.55 3.06
N PHE A 115 17.45 6.19 4.24
CA PHE A 115 16.66 6.06 5.46
C PHE A 115 17.07 7.15 6.46
N TYR A 116 16.23 8.16 6.61
CA TYR A 116 16.40 9.23 7.59
C TYR A 116 15.77 8.82 8.92
N ARG A 117 16.60 8.33 9.84
CA ARG A 117 16.16 7.80 11.14
C ARG A 117 15.68 8.86 12.12
N ARG A 118 16.14 10.11 11.96
CA ARG A 118 15.91 11.21 12.92
C ARG A 118 15.15 12.39 12.31
N GLU A 119 14.86 12.32 11.01
CA GLU A 119 14.10 13.36 10.32
C GLU A 119 12.69 12.85 10.09
N THR A 120 11.71 13.72 10.28
CA THR A 120 10.30 13.43 10.07
C THR A 120 9.74 14.37 9.00
N LEU A 121 8.67 13.92 8.36
CA LEU A 121 7.86 14.79 7.52
C LEU A 121 6.65 15.30 8.32
N PRO A 122 6.09 16.48 7.99
CA PRO A 122 5.14 17.17 8.87
C PRO A 122 3.83 16.43 9.16
N PHE A 123 3.34 15.60 8.23
CA PHE A 123 1.99 15.05 8.33
C PHE A 123 1.90 13.71 9.09
N HIS A 124 2.84 12.78 8.89
CA HIS A 124 2.77 11.45 9.50
C HIS A 124 4.17 10.84 9.68
N ALA A 125 4.32 10.01 10.71
CA ALA A 125 5.60 9.39 11.07
C ALA A 125 6.16 8.40 10.02
N ASN A 126 5.29 7.84 9.17
CA ASN A 126 5.69 6.96 8.06
C ASN A 126 5.70 7.75 6.74
N GLY A 127 6.60 8.73 6.65
CA GLY A 127 6.74 9.59 5.48
C GLY A 127 7.71 9.03 4.44
N MET A 128 7.43 9.29 3.17
CA MET A 128 8.23 8.87 2.03
C MET A 128 8.32 10.01 1.03
N ARG A 129 9.50 10.27 0.47
CA ARG A 129 9.67 11.18 -0.66
C ARG A 129 10.35 10.47 -1.81
N PHE A 130 9.81 10.63 -3.00
CA PHE A 130 10.39 10.11 -4.23
C PHE A 130 10.72 11.28 -5.15
N THR A 131 11.92 11.26 -5.71
CA THR A 131 12.43 12.28 -6.62
C THR A 131 13.00 11.61 -7.85
N ALA A 132 12.46 11.93 -9.03
CA ALA A 132 12.97 11.50 -10.32
C ALA A 132 13.80 12.61 -10.95
N SER A 133 14.94 12.24 -11.53
CA SER A 133 15.82 13.18 -12.24
C SER A 133 16.26 12.64 -13.60
N ASP A 134 16.61 13.57 -14.48
CA ASP A 134 17.17 13.26 -15.79
C ASP A 134 18.67 12.87 -15.72
N VAL A 135 19.28 12.64 -16.88
CA VAL A 135 20.70 12.27 -17.01
C VAL A 135 21.66 13.35 -16.49
N ASN A 136 21.23 14.61 -16.47
CA ASN A 136 22.01 15.74 -15.98
C ASN A 136 21.78 16.00 -14.47
N GLY A 137 20.89 15.23 -13.84
CA GLY A 137 20.51 15.39 -12.44
C GLY A 137 19.45 16.47 -12.20
N VAL A 138 18.81 16.99 -13.25
CA VAL A 138 17.70 17.94 -13.13
C VAL A 138 16.46 17.21 -12.61
N GLU A 139 15.80 17.76 -11.59
CA GLU A 139 14.56 17.19 -11.05
C GLU A 139 13.43 17.27 -12.08
N LEU A 140 12.81 16.12 -12.37
CA LEU A 140 11.63 16.01 -13.23
C LEU A 140 10.33 15.97 -12.43
N LEU A 141 10.36 15.29 -11.28
CA LEU A 141 9.21 15.11 -10.40
C LEU A 141 9.65 14.76 -8.98
N THR A 142 9.20 15.53 -8.00
CA THR A 142 9.23 15.16 -6.58
C THR A 142 7.82 14.98 -6.04
N ARG A 143 7.59 13.91 -5.27
CA ARG A 143 6.33 13.67 -4.55
C ARG A 143 6.57 13.08 -3.17
N THR A 144 5.70 13.48 -2.25
CA THR A 144 5.70 13.01 -0.85
C THR A 144 4.44 12.19 -0.58
N TYR A 145 4.60 11.05 0.09
CA TYR A 145 3.55 10.11 0.46
C TYR A 145 3.65 9.71 1.92
N TYR A 146 2.53 9.30 2.50
CA TYR A 146 2.43 8.86 3.89
C TYR A 146 1.69 7.52 3.98
N SER A 147 2.29 6.57 4.68
CA SER A 147 1.66 5.28 4.99
C SER A 147 0.91 5.36 6.33
N VAL A 148 -0.42 5.46 6.28
CA VAL A 148 -1.27 5.80 7.44
C VAL A 148 -1.89 4.60 8.16
N GLY A 149 -1.52 3.37 7.77
CA GLY A 149 -2.03 2.12 8.37
C GLY A 149 -2.94 1.34 7.41
N GLY A 150 -3.13 0.04 7.66
CA GLY A 150 -3.96 -0.85 6.82
C GLY A 150 -3.51 -1.00 5.35
N GLY A 151 -2.27 -0.59 5.03
CA GLY A 151 -1.77 -0.53 3.65
C GLY A 151 -2.25 0.68 2.83
N PHE A 152 -2.91 1.66 3.46
CA PHE A 152 -3.35 2.89 2.80
C PHE A 152 -2.21 3.91 2.69
N VAL A 153 -2.18 4.63 1.56
CA VAL A 153 -1.18 5.65 1.23
C VAL A 153 -1.87 6.94 0.85
N VAL A 154 -1.38 8.07 1.37
CA VAL A 154 -1.89 9.41 1.10
C VAL A 154 -0.78 10.27 0.51
N SER A 155 -1.06 11.07 -0.51
CA SER A 155 -0.10 12.04 -1.05
C SER A 155 -0.18 13.38 -0.31
N ASP A 156 0.93 14.11 -0.30
CA ASP A 156 1.02 15.42 0.38
C ASP A 156 0.06 16.49 -0.21
N GLU A 157 -0.25 16.39 -1.50
CA GLU A 157 -1.28 17.21 -2.18
C GLU A 157 -2.67 17.04 -1.56
N ILE A 158 -2.97 15.86 -1.02
CA ILE A 158 -4.24 15.55 -0.32
C ILE A 158 -4.15 15.92 1.16
N ALA A 159 -2.94 15.91 1.74
CA ALA A 159 -2.70 16.22 3.16
C ALA A 159 -2.85 17.71 3.50
N HIS A 160 -2.46 18.62 2.59
CA HIS A 160 -2.58 20.07 2.79
C HIS A 160 -4.00 20.61 2.58
N ASP A 161 -4.84 19.88 1.85
CA ASP A 161 -6.23 20.22 1.63
C ASP A 161 -7.04 19.72 2.84
N GLY A 162 -6.98 20.43 3.98
CA GLY A 162 -7.56 20.03 5.27
C GLY A 162 -9.06 19.69 5.26
N ARG A 163 -9.77 19.96 4.15
CA ARG A 163 -11.15 19.53 3.89
C ARG A 163 -11.25 18.07 3.42
N LYS A 164 -10.17 17.50 2.88
CA LYS A 164 -10.02 16.10 2.46
C LYS A 164 -9.28 15.22 3.47
N GLN A 165 -9.05 15.71 4.68
CA GLN A 165 -8.75 14.83 5.82
C GLN A 165 -9.89 13.81 6.06
N LYS A 166 -11.09 14.09 5.51
CA LYS A 166 -12.22 13.15 5.36
C LYS A 166 -12.06 12.11 4.24
N VAL A 167 -11.03 12.14 3.41
CA VAL A 167 -10.80 11.13 2.34
C VAL A 167 -9.93 9.96 2.83
N ILE A 168 -9.44 10.02 4.07
CA ILE A 168 -8.85 8.88 4.80
C ILE A 168 -9.95 8.13 5.60
N ALA A 169 -11.21 8.52 5.45
CA ALA A 169 -12.33 7.85 6.08
C ALA A 169 -12.87 6.73 5.16
N PRO A 170 -13.09 5.51 5.70
CA PRO A 170 -14.00 4.54 5.11
C PRO A 170 -15.31 5.22 4.73
N ASP A 171 -15.91 4.69 3.68
CA ASP A 171 -17.14 5.13 3.05
C ASP A 171 -18.10 5.89 4.01
N THR A 172 -18.43 7.14 3.66
CA THR A 172 -19.41 7.96 4.40
C THR A 172 -20.84 7.44 4.25
N THR A 173 -21.02 6.36 3.49
CA THR A 173 -22.32 5.77 3.23
C THR A 173 -22.94 5.20 4.50
N VAL A 174 -24.25 5.44 4.61
CA VAL A 174 -25.09 4.83 5.64
C VAL A 174 -25.48 3.44 5.13
N LEU A 175 -24.99 2.42 5.81
CA LEU A 175 -25.33 1.03 5.51
C LEU A 175 -26.80 0.75 5.84
N ALA A 176 -27.34 -0.36 5.32
CA ALA A 176 -28.69 -0.80 5.62
C ALA A 176 -28.92 -1.01 7.12
N HIS A 177 -27.90 -1.51 7.84
CA HIS A 177 -27.94 -1.76 9.28
C HIS A 177 -26.71 -1.15 9.98
N PRO A 178 -26.66 0.19 10.17
CA PRO A 178 -25.52 0.84 10.79
C PRO A 178 -25.51 0.61 12.32
N PHE A 179 -24.33 0.42 12.91
CA PHE A 179 -24.16 0.28 14.36
C PHE A 179 -22.89 1.01 14.84
N HIS A 180 -22.91 1.50 16.08
CA HIS A 180 -21.79 2.26 16.67
C HIS A 180 -21.26 1.64 17.97
N SER A 181 -21.94 0.62 18.49
CA SER A 181 -21.54 -0.12 19.68
C SER A 181 -21.86 -1.61 19.54
N GLY A 182 -21.26 -2.44 20.41
CA GLY A 182 -21.63 -3.86 20.51
C GLY A 182 -23.09 -4.06 20.96
N ALA A 183 -23.63 -3.15 21.78
CA ALA A 183 -25.03 -3.19 22.19
C ALA A 183 -25.99 -2.89 21.02
N ASP A 184 -25.62 -1.94 20.16
CA ASP A 184 -26.38 -1.60 18.95
C ASP A 184 -26.43 -2.81 18.01
N LEU A 185 -25.28 -3.45 17.78
CA LEU A 185 -25.16 -4.65 16.96
C LEU A 185 -26.09 -5.77 17.46
N LEU A 186 -26.08 -6.05 18.77
CA LEU A 186 -26.95 -7.06 19.37
C LEU A 186 -28.44 -6.69 19.35
N THR A 187 -28.76 -5.40 19.32
CA THR A 187 -30.13 -4.92 19.18
C THR A 187 -30.64 -5.16 17.76
N LEU A 188 -29.81 -4.84 16.75
CA LEU A 188 -30.14 -5.05 15.34
C LEU A 188 -30.33 -6.53 15.00
N THR A 189 -29.49 -7.43 15.52
CA THR A 189 -29.64 -8.88 15.28
C THR A 189 -30.96 -9.42 15.84
N LYS A 190 -31.38 -8.94 17.01
CA LYS A 190 -32.70 -9.27 17.59
C LYS A 190 -33.84 -8.68 16.77
N GLN A 191 -33.76 -7.41 16.39
CA GLN A 191 -34.79 -6.73 15.60
C GLN A 191 -35.01 -7.40 14.23
N HIS A 192 -33.92 -7.81 13.59
CA HIS A 192 -33.96 -8.42 12.26
C HIS A 192 -33.99 -9.94 12.27
N SER A 193 -34.10 -10.56 13.46
CA SER A 193 -34.12 -12.02 13.65
C SER A 193 -33.03 -12.74 12.86
N CYS A 194 -31.79 -12.25 12.97
CA CYS A 194 -30.65 -12.79 12.24
C CYS A 194 -29.40 -12.84 13.11
N SER A 195 -28.43 -13.66 12.73
CA SER A 195 -27.10 -13.70 13.33
C SER A 195 -26.28 -12.44 13.01
N ILE A 196 -25.18 -12.24 13.74
CA ILE A 196 -24.19 -11.19 13.43
C ILE A 196 -23.64 -11.37 12.00
N ALA A 197 -23.36 -12.60 11.59
CA ALA A 197 -22.81 -12.90 10.27
C ALA A 197 -23.79 -12.54 9.15
N GLU A 198 -25.07 -12.84 9.32
CA GLU A 198 -26.12 -12.45 8.36
C GLU A 198 -26.32 -10.94 8.32
N LEU A 199 -26.30 -10.26 9.47
CA LEU A 199 -26.38 -8.80 9.52
C LEU A 199 -25.19 -8.16 8.80
N MET A 200 -23.97 -8.65 9.04
CA MET A 200 -22.76 -8.18 8.36
C MET A 200 -22.82 -8.48 6.86
N ARG A 201 -23.29 -9.65 6.44
CA ARG A 201 -23.48 -9.98 5.02
C ARG A 201 -24.48 -9.04 4.34
N ARG A 202 -25.59 -8.71 5.02
CA ARG A 202 -26.56 -7.71 4.51
C ARG A 202 -25.93 -6.34 4.33
N ASN A 203 -25.03 -5.94 5.23
CA ASN A 203 -24.27 -4.69 5.11
C ASN A 203 -23.24 -4.75 3.97
N GLU A 204 -22.50 -5.85 3.79
CA GLU A 204 -21.53 -6.01 2.70
C GLU A 204 -22.17 -5.96 1.30
N ARG A 205 -23.45 -6.36 1.20
CA ARG A 205 -24.24 -6.25 -0.04
C ARG A 205 -24.37 -4.82 -0.57
N HIS A 206 -24.02 -3.84 0.25
CA HIS A 206 -23.89 -2.47 -0.20
C HIS A 206 -22.81 -2.29 -1.28
N TRP A 207 -21.69 -3.01 -1.18
CA TRP A 207 -20.56 -2.88 -2.11
C TRP A 207 -20.40 -4.05 -3.09
N LYS A 208 -20.87 -5.25 -2.72
CA LYS A 208 -20.57 -6.49 -3.44
C LYS A 208 -21.78 -7.41 -3.49
N SER A 209 -21.93 -8.17 -4.56
CA SER A 209 -22.91 -9.27 -4.62
C SER A 209 -22.54 -10.41 -3.66
N ASP A 210 -23.51 -11.27 -3.31
CA ASP A 210 -23.22 -12.45 -2.47
C ASP A 210 -22.14 -13.35 -3.07
N ALA A 211 -22.12 -13.50 -4.39
CA ALA A 211 -21.11 -14.30 -5.09
C ALA A 211 -19.71 -13.68 -4.95
N GLU A 212 -19.58 -12.35 -5.04
CA GLU A 212 -18.29 -11.66 -4.84
C GLU A 212 -17.84 -11.70 -3.37
N ILE A 213 -18.79 -11.60 -2.43
CA ILE A 213 -18.51 -11.74 -1.00
C ILE A 213 -17.96 -13.16 -0.72
N ASP A 214 -18.63 -14.20 -1.21
CA ASP A 214 -18.21 -15.58 -1.00
C ASP A 214 -16.85 -15.87 -1.65
N ALA A 215 -16.66 -15.43 -2.90
CA ALA A 215 -15.38 -15.59 -3.59
C ALA A 215 -14.23 -14.90 -2.83
N GLY A 216 -14.43 -13.66 -2.37
CA GLY A 216 -13.41 -12.92 -1.63
C GLY A 216 -13.08 -13.56 -0.28
N LEU A 217 -14.09 -14.02 0.47
CA LEU A 217 -13.88 -14.70 1.76
C LEU A 217 -13.15 -16.05 1.58
N LEU A 218 -13.51 -16.81 0.55
CA LEU A 218 -12.83 -18.07 0.21
C LEU A 218 -11.38 -17.83 -0.21
N GLN A 219 -11.10 -16.74 -0.93
CA GLN A 219 -9.74 -16.37 -1.30
C GLN A 219 -8.88 -16.04 -0.07
N ILE A 220 -9.41 -15.26 0.87
CA ILE A 220 -8.73 -14.97 2.15
C ILE A 220 -8.45 -16.27 2.90
N TRP A 221 -9.45 -17.15 3.03
CA TRP A 221 -9.30 -18.44 3.71
C TRP A 221 -8.25 -19.34 3.06
N ALA A 222 -8.29 -19.47 1.72
CA ALA A 222 -7.33 -20.26 0.97
C ALA A 222 -5.90 -19.74 1.17
N MET A 223 -5.71 -18.41 1.18
CA MET A 223 -4.41 -17.80 1.44
C MET A 223 -3.93 -18.07 2.88
N SER A 224 -4.79 -17.91 3.89
CA SER A 224 -4.44 -18.23 5.28
C SER A 224 -4.03 -19.71 5.42
N ARG A 225 -4.74 -20.61 4.74
CA ARG A 225 -4.41 -22.03 4.68
C ARG A 225 -3.08 -22.29 3.97
N PHE A 226 -2.81 -21.61 2.87
CA PHE A 226 -1.54 -21.72 2.15
C PHE A 226 -0.37 -21.32 3.05
N MET A 227 -0.47 -20.16 3.73
CA MET A 227 0.58 -19.68 4.65
C MET A 227 0.87 -20.67 5.79
N LEU A 228 -0.16 -21.26 6.40
CA LEU A 228 0.01 -22.27 7.46
C LEU A 228 0.76 -23.53 7.01
N ASN A 229 0.69 -23.88 5.72
CA ASN A 229 1.31 -25.08 5.18
C ASN A 229 2.65 -24.80 4.48
N ARG A 230 3.02 -23.53 4.25
CA ARG A 230 4.26 -23.16 3.55
C ARG A 230 5.52 -23.32 4.41
N ASP A 231 5.38 -23.18 5.72
CA ASP A 231 6.49 -23.27 6.69
C ASP A 231 6.58 -24.67 7.35
N ARG A 232 5.95 -25.70 6.76
CA ARG A 232 6.07 -27.12 7.13
C ARG A 232 6.85 -27.88 6.06
#